data_AF-A0A2U8H9Q9-F1
#
_entry.id   AF-A0A2U8H9Q9-F1
#
_cell.length_a   1.000
_cell.length_b   1.000
_cell.length_c   1.000
_cell.angle_alpha   90.00
_cell.angle_beta   90.00
_cell.angle_gamma   90.00
#
_symmetry.space_group_name_H-M   'P 1'
#
loop_
_entity.id
_entity.type
_entity.pdbx_description
1 polymer ?
#
loop_
_entity_poly.entity_id
_entity_poly.type
_entity_poly.pdbx_seq_one_letter_code
_entity_poly.pdbx_strand_id
1 'polypeptide(L)'
;MTGLVPLAEMGTQGLWLGLLVLLRVGAALFALPGLGESWVPARLRLVLALLLSAAILPAVTATLPTGSPTLALLLRALATETVAGLFLGVMLRLFVFALQTAGTIAAQATSLSQLLGTAAADPMPALGHVLSVAALALLMATGFHVKAAGYLILSYDILPPLALPDPAILAQVSRAEVSRAFALAFSLAAPFVILSALYNLTLGFINKAMPQLMVAFVGAPVITFGAVALMALVAPTLLAVWLAQVDHFLSAPFR
;
A
#
# COMPACT_ATOMS: atom_id res chain seq x y z
N MET A 1 -7.69 -13.58 51.44
CA MET A 1 -6.94 -13.65 50.16
C MET A 1 -7.86 -13.72 48.92
N THR A 2 -9.15 -13.34 49.04
CA THR A 2 -10.16 -13.49 47.97
C THR A 2 -10.36 -12.26 47.09
N GLY A 3 -9.86 -11.08 47.48
CA GLY A 3 -10.02 -9.84 46.71
C GLY A 3 -9.07 -9.67 45.51
N LEU A 4 -8.00 -10.47 45.43
CA LEU A 4 -7.01 -10.39 44.33
C LEU A 4 -7.39 -11.24 43.12
N VAL A 5 -8.23 -12.26 43.30
CA VAL A 5 -8.65 -13.17 42.22
C VAL A 5 -9.47 -12.45 41.14
N PRO A 6 -10.48 -11.61 41.46
CA PRO A 6 -11.22 -10.88 40.44
C PRO A 6 -10.35 -9.88 39.67
N LEU A 7 -9.41 -9.23 40.35
CA LEU A 7 -8.46 -8.30 39.73
C LEU A 7 -7.50 -9.03 38.78
N ALA A 8 -7.06 -10.23 39.14
CA ALA A 8 -6.24 -11.07 38.28
C ALA A 8 -7.00 -11.54 37.04
N GLU A 9 -8.26 -11.93 37.17
CA GLU A 9 -9.12 -12.33 36.05
C GLU A 9 -9.41 -11.16 35.09
N MET A 10 -9.68 -9.96 35.63
CA MET A 10 -9.83 -8.75 34.81
C MET A 10 -8.54 -8.42 34.04
N GLY A 11 -7.39 -8.56 34.69
CA GLY A 11 -6.08 -8.33 34.07
C GLY A 11 -5.77 -9.33 32.96
N THR A 12 -6.01 -10.62 33.19
CA THR A 12 -5.76 -11.67 32.18
C THR A 12 -6.70 -11.53 30.99
N GLN A 13 -7.97 -11.19 31.22
CA GLN A 13 -8.93 -10.94 30.14
C GLN A 13 -8.54 -9.70 29.32
N GLY A 14 -8.13 -8.60 29.96
CA GLY A 14 -7.66 -7.39 29.27
C GLY A 14 -6.43 -7.67 28.40
N LEU A 15 -5.46 -8.42 28.93
CA LEU A 15 -4.26 -8.83 28.19
C LEU A 15 -4.60 -9.76 27.02
N TRP A 16 -5.56 -10.68 27.20
CA TRP A 16 -6.01 -11.57 26.15
C TRP A 16 -6.66 -10.81 24.98
N LEU A 17 -7.60 -9.91 25.27
CA LEU A 17 -8.25 -9.09 24.25
C LEU A 17 -7.24 -8.17 23.55
N GLY A 18 -6.34 -7.55 24.32
CA GLY A 18 -5.24 -6.74 23.78
C GLY A 18 -4.33 -7.53 22.85
N LEU A 19 -4.02 -8.79 23.19
CA LEU A 19 -3.22 -9.69 22.34
C LEU A 19 -3.91 -10.00 21.02
N LEU A 20 -5.22 -10.29 21.02
CA LEU A 20 -5.97 -10.54 19.77
C LEU A 20 -5.90 -9.34 18.82
N VAL A 21 -6.13 -8.13 19.35
CA VAL A 21 -6.02 -6.90 18.57
C VAL A 21 -4.59 -6.67 18.10
N LEU A 22 -3.59 -6.92 18.96
CA LEU A 22 -2.18 -6.78 18.62
C LEU A 22 -1.74 -7.70 17.48
N LEU A 23 -2.23 -8.94 17.44
CA LEU A 23 -1.90 -9.88 16.36
C LEU A 23 -2.41 -9.36 15.01
N ARG A 24 -3.67 -8.91 14.94
CA ARG A 24 -4.26 -8.35 13.71
C ARG A 24 -3.58 -7.05 13.30
N VAL A 25 -3.51 -6.10 14.22
CA VAL A 25 -2.96 -4.76 13.97
C VAL A 25 -1.47 -4.83 13.65
N GLY A 26 -0.70 -5.64 14.38
CA GLY A 26 0.73 -5.84 14.15
C GLY A 26 1.02 -6.47 12.79
N ALA A 27 0.23 -7.49 12.40
CA ALA A 27 0.35 -8.11 11.07
C ALA A 27 -0.04 -7.15 9.95
N ALA A 28 -1.11 -6.37 10.12
CA ALA A 28 -1.51 -5.34 9.16
C ALA A 28 -0.44 -4.25 9.02
N LEU A 29 0.08 -3.74 10.15
CA LEU A 29 1.09 -2.68 10.19
C LEU A 29 2.34 -3.02 9.39
N PHE A 30 2.73 -4.30 9.36
CA PHE A 30 3.87 -4.76 8.56
C PHE A 30 3.70 -4.49 7.06
N ALA A 31 2.47 -4.56 6.55
CA ALA A 31 2.15 -4.31 5.15
C ALA A 31 1.49 -2.94 4.89
N LEU A 32 1.11 -2.19 5.92
CA LEU A 32 0.50 -0.85 5.73
C LEU A 32 1.46 0.12 5.03
N PRO A 33 0.97 0.95 4.08
CA PRO A 33 1.78 1.98 3.43
C PRO A 33 2.30 3.01 4.44
N GLY A 34 3.57 3.41 4.29
CA GLY A 34 4.22 4.41 5.15
C GLY A 34 4.68 3.89 6.51
N LEU A 35 3.81 3.17 7.24
CA LEU A 35 4.11 2.67 8.59
C LEU A 35 4.87 1.33 8.58
N GLY A 36 4.65 0.49 7.56
CA GLY A 36 5.30 -0.81 7.40
C GLY A 36 6.64 -0.79 6.66
N GLU A 37 7.09 0.38 6.23
CA GLU A 37 8.25 0.54 5.36
C GLU A 37 9.58 0.18 6.03
N SER A 38 10.55 -0.25 5.22
CA SER A 38 11.85 -0.76 5.71
C SER A 38 12.71 0.29 6.40
N TRP A 39 12.54 1.57 6.06
CA TRP A 39 13.22 2.68 6.72
C TRP A 39 12.69 2.97 8.13
N VAL A 40 11.56 2.37 8.53
CA VAL A 40 11.04 2.48 9.91
C VAL A 40 11.66 1.37 10.77
N PRO A 41 12.48 1.72 11.79
CA PRO A 41 13.07 0.73 12.70
C PRO A 41 12.03 -0.20 13.30
N ALA A 42 12.36 -1.49 13.42
CA ALA A 42 11.46 -2.51 13.97
C ALA A 42 10.92 -2.14 15.37
N ARG A 43 11.73 -1.46 16.19
CA ARG A 43 11.33 -0.97 17.52
C ARG A 43 10.20 0.06 17.44
N LEU A 44 10.28 1.01 16.50
CA LEU A 44 9.22 2.00 16.31
C LEU A 44 7.96 1.36 15.77
N ARG A 45 8.07 0.40 14.83
CA ARG A 45 6.92 -0.35 14.34
C ARG A 45 6.20 -1.11 15.45
N LEU A 46 6.94 -1.76 16.35
CA LEU A 46 6.35 -2.45 17.50
C LEU A 46 5.60 -1.47 18.43
N VAL A 47 6.20 -0.32 18.74
CA VAL A 47 5.56 0.72 19.57
C VAL A 47 4.29 1.25 18.89
N LEU A 48 4.34 1.53 17.59
CA LEU A 48 3.18 1.97 16.82
C LEU A 48 2.06 0.92 16.80
N ALA A 49 2.41 -0.36 16.65
CA ALA A 49 1.44 -1.45 16.72
C ALA A 49 0.74 -1.47 18.09
N LEU A 50 1.51 -1.39 19.18
CA LEU A 50 0.96 -1.36 20.54
C LEU A 50 0.05 -0.16 20.78
N LEU A 51 0.46 1.04 20.36
CA LEU A 51 -0.34 2.26 20.50
C LEU A 51 -1.64 2.19 19.69
N LEU A 52 -1.55 1.71 18.44
CA LEU A 52 -2.70 1.57 17.57
C LEU A 52 -3.67 0.50 18.09
N SER A 53 -3.15 -0.62 18.59
CA SER A 53 -3.96 -1.67 19.24
C SER A 53 -4.65 -1.15 20.49
N ALA A 54 -3.96 -0.38 21.33
CA ALA A 54 -4.56 0.22 22.53
C ALA A 54 -5.68 1.22 22.16
N ALA A 55 -5.52 1.97 21.07
CA ALA A 55 -6.53 2.90 20.58
C ALA A 55 -7.76 2.18 19.98
N ILE A 56 -7.55 1.05 19.29
CA ILE A 56 -8.61 0.27 18.63
C ILE A 56 -9.39 -0.59 19.63
N LEU A 57 -8.71 -1.14 20.65
CA LEU A 57 -9.27 -2.09 21.62
C LEU A 57 -10.67 -1.69 22.14
N PRO A 58 -10.90 -0.48 22.70
CA PRO A 58 -12.21 -0.12 23.25
C PRO A 58 -13.34 -0.10 22.20
N ALA A 59 -13.03 0.11 20.93
CA ALA A 59 -14.01 0.10 19.85
C ALA A 59 -14.44 -1.32 19.45
N VAL A 60 -13.59 -2.32 19.69
CA VAL A 60 -13.80 -3.70 19.23
C VAL A 60 -14.04 -4.70 20.37
N THR A 61 -13.97 -4.26 21.63
CA THR A 61 -14.16 -5.17 22.79
C THR A 61 -15.49 -5.92 22.77
N ALA A 62 -16.54 -5.33 22.20
CA ALA A 62 -17.87 -5.96 22.12
C ALA A 62 -17.94 -7.09 21.07
N THR A 63 -17.08 -7.06 20.04
CA THR A 63 -17.05 -8.08 18.98
C THR A 63 -16.08 -9.21 19.30
N LEU A 64 -15.12 -8.98 20.19
CA LEU A 64 -14.13 -9.97 20.60
C LEU A 64 -14.73 -11.02 21.57
N PRO A 65 -14.38 -12.31 21.41
CA PRO A 65 -14.87 -13.36 22.28
C PRO A 65 -14.32 -13.20 23.70
N THR A 66 -15.22 -13.25 24.67
CA THR A 66 -14.87 -13.28 26.10
C THR A 66 -14.70 -14.72 26.55
N GLY A 67 -13.56 -15.02 27.18
CA GLY A 67 -13.23 -16.36 27.65
C GLY A 67 -11.78 -16.48 28.09
N SER A 68 -11.49 -17.47 28.91
CA SER A 68 -10.13 -17.71 29.39
C SER A 68 -9.23 -18.21 28.24
N PRO A 69 -8.01 -17.67 28.11
CA PRO A 69 -7.08 -18.11 27.08
C PRO A 69 -6.69 -19.57 27.29
N THR A 70 -6.86 -20.39 26.26
CA THR A 70 -6.32 -21.76 26.21
C THR A 70 -5.25 -21.83 25.13
N LEU A 71 -4.33 -22.80 25.20
CA LEU A 71 -3.29 -22.98 24.19
C LEU A 71 -3.89 -23.16 22.78
N ALA A 72 -4.99 -23.92 22.66
CA ALA A 72 -5.68 -24.10 21.40
C ALA A 72 -6.26 -22.79 20.83
N LEU A 73 -6.86 -21.96 21.70
CA LEU A 73 -7.36 -20.62 21.31
C LEU A 73 -6.21 -19.68 20.92
N LEU A 74 -5.08 -19.73 21.63
CA LEU A 74 -3.89 -18.93 21.30
C LEU A 74 -3.34 -19.28 19.91
N LEU A 75 -3.18 -20.58 19.62
CA LEU A 75 -2.71 -21.03 18.30
C LEU A 75 -3.69 -20.64 17.18
N ARG A 76 -4.99 -20.76 17.44
CA ARG A 76 -6.03 -20.34 16.51
C ARG A 76 -6.01 -18.82 16.28
N ALA A 77 -5.89 -18.04 17.34
CA ALA A 77 -5.76 -16.58 17.26
C ALA A 77 -4.53 -16.16 16.45
N LEU A 78 -3.38 -16.81 16.71
CA LEU A 78 -2.14 -16.55 15.97
C LEU A 78 -2.33 -16.79 14.48
N ALA A 79 -3.00 -17.86 14.07
CA ALA A 79 -3.26 -18.13 12.66
C ALA A 79 -4.27 -17.15 12.06
N THR A 80 -5.44 -17.02 12.68
CA THR A 80 -6.58 -16.25 12.13
C THR A 80 -6.33 -14.75 12.11
N GLU A 81 -5.90 -14.16 13.22
CA GLU A 81 -5.70 -12.71 13.35
C GLU A 81 -4.49 -12.24 12.53
N THR A 82 -3.41 -13.03 12.48
CA THR A 82 -2.23 -12.69 11.66
C THR A 82 -2.57 -12.74 10.18
N VAL A 83 -3.30 -13.78 9.72
CA VAL A 83 -3.71 -13.88 8.30
C VAL A 83 -4.68 -12.75 7.94
N ALA A 84 -5.66 -12.46 8.79
CA ALA A 84 -6.59 -11.35 8.58
C ALA A 84 -5.85 -10.00 8.52
N GLY A 85 -4.97 -9.74 9.49
CA GLY A 85 -4.17 -8.52 9.52
C GLY A 85 -3.28 -8.37 8.29
N LEU A 86 -2.52 -9.41 7.94
CA LEU A 86 -1.65 -9.40 6.77
C LEU A 86 -2.44 -9.18 5.48
N PHE A 87 -3.58 -9.85 5.32
CA PHE A 87 -4.48 -9.66 4.19
C PHE A 87 -4.90 -8.19 4.06
N LEU A 88 -5.41 -7.60 5.15
CA LEU A 88 -5.85 -6.20 5.17
C LEU A 88 -4.72 -5.23 4.81
N GLY A 89 -3.51 -5.46 5.32
CA GLY A 89 -2.35 -4.64 5.01
C GLY A 89 -1.87 -4.80 3.56
N VAL A 90 -1.88 -6.02 3.02
CA VAL A 90 -1.52 -6.29 1.61
C VAL A 90 -2.48 -5.60 0.66
N MET A 91 -3.79 -5.60 0.93
CA MET A 91 -4.77 -4.90 0.10
C MET A 91 -4.45 -3.40 -0.02
N LEU A 92 -4.08 -2.75 1.08
CA LEU A 92 -3.62 -1.34 1.05
C LEU A 92 -2.26 -1.17 0.34
N ARG A 93 -1.37 -2.15 0.46
CA ARG A 93 -0.06 -2.12 -0.23
C ARG A 93 -0.20 -2.19 -1.76
N LEU A 94 -1.26 -2.80 -2.28
CA LEU A 94 -1.52 -2.83 -3.73
C LEU A 94 -1.61 -1.43 -4.34
N PHE A 95 -2.07 -0.41 -3.60
CA PHE A 95 -2.06 0.98 -4.09
C PHE A 95 -0.65 1.54 -4.27
N VAL A 96 0.27 1.21 -3.37
CA VAL A 96 1.69 1.61 -3.53
C VAL A 96 2.32 0.87 -4.71
N PHE A 97 2.02 -0.42 -4.86
CA PHE A 97 2.47 -1.19 -6.02
C PHE A 97 1.92 -0.63 -7.33
N ALA A 98 0.66 -0.21 -7.38
CA ALA A 98 0.09 0.44 -8.56
C ALA A 98 0.88 1.68 -8.98
N LEU A 99 1.30 2.51 -8.00
CA LEU A 99 2.08 3.71 -8.26
C LEU A 99 3.52 3.40 -8.71
N GLN A 100 4.15 2.41 -8.09
CA GLN A 100 5.48 1.92 -8.50
C GLN A 100 5.45 1.34 -9.91
N THR A 101 4.44 0.54 -10.24
CA THR A 101 4.21 0.01 -11.59
C THR A 101 3.96 1.14 -12.58
N ALA A 102 3.12 2.13 -12.24
CA ALA A 102 2.89 3.29 -13.10
C ALA A 102 4.18 4.06 -13.41
N GLY A 103 4.99 4.34 -12.38
CA GLY A 103 6.28 5.00 -12.53
C GLY A 103 7.29 4.16 -13.34
N THR A 104 7.21 2.83 -13.22
CA THR A 104 8.04 1.90 -13.98
C THR A 104 7.66 1.87 -15.46
N ILE A 105 6.35 1.88 -15.77
CA ILE A 105 5.85 2.02 -17.15
C ILE A 105 6.26 3.38 -17.72
N ALA A 106 6.08 4.46 -16.97
CA ALA A 106 6.44 5.82 -17.39
C ALA A 106 7.94 5.96 -17.69
N ALA A 107 8.81 5.44 -16.81
CA ALA A 107 10.26 5.50 -16.99
C ALA A 107 10.74 4.68 -18.20
N GLN A 108 10.15 3.50 -18.43
CA GLN A 108 10.46 2.67 -19.60
C GLN A 108 9.97 3.33 -20.89
N ALA A 109 8.75 3.89 -20.90
CA ALA A 109 8.21 4.59 -22.06
C ALA A 109 9.08 5.80 -22.46
N THR A 110 9.70 6.48 -21.49
CA THR A 110 10.49 7.69 -21.73
C THR A 110 11.99 7.44 -21.87
N SER A 111 12.44 6.17 -21.92
CA SER A 111 13.84 5.72 -22.03
C SER A 111 14.76 6.19 -20.88
N LEU A 112 14.19 6.82 -19.84
CA LEU A 112 14.92 7.36 -18.70
C LEU A 112 15.63 6.26 -17.89
N SER A 113 15.10 5.02 -17.92
CA SER A 113 15.67 3.86 -17.24
C SER A 113 17.05 3.44 -17.76
N GLN A 114 17.39 3.75 -19.02
CA GLN A 114 18.67 3.36 -19.64
C GLN A 114 19.72 4.47 -19.57
N LEU A 115 19.30 5.74 -19.57
CA LEU A 115 20.21 6.90 -19.56
C LEU A 115 20.71 7.28 -18.15
N LEU A 116 19.91 7.01 -17.11
CA LEU A 116 20.26 7.31 -15.71
C LEU A 116 20.68 6.06 -14.89
N GLY A 117 20.67 4.87 -15.49
CA GLY A 117 20.98 3.60 -14.81
C GLY A 117 22.20 2.90 -15.40
N THR A 118 23.40 3.22 -14.91
CA THR A 118 24.62 2.46 -15.22
C THR A 118 24.75 1.23 -14.32
N ALA A 119 24.80 0.04 -14.93
CA ALA A 119 25.38 -1.25 -14.48
C ALA A 119 25.08 -1.85 -13.08
N ALA A 120 24.47 -1.11 -12.16
CA ALA A 120 23.81 -1.64 -10.98
C ALA A 120 22.32 -1.32 -11.15
N ALA A 121 21.55 -2.33 -11.55
CA ALA A 121 20.12 -2.21 -11.75
C ALA A 121 19.46 -1.75 -10.44
N ASP A 122 19.20 -0.45 -10.32
CA ASP A 122 18.34 0.05 -9.27
C ASP A 122 16.94 -0.53 -9.56
N PRO A 123 16.39 -1.40 -8.70
CA PRO A 123 15.17 -2.14 -9.01
C PRO A 123 13.94 -1.23 -9.16
N MET A 124 14.05 0.05 -8.78
CA MET A 124 12.98 1.05 -8.89
C MET A 124 13.44 2.28 -9.70
N PRO A 125 12.79 2.61 -10.82
CA PRO A 125 13.13 3.81 -11.59
C PRO A 125 12.86 5.11 -10.81
N ALA A 126 13.67 6.15 -11.08
CA ALA A 126 13.59 7.44 -10.38
C ALA A 126 12.19 8.08 -10.37
N LEU A 127 11.46 8.02 -11.49
CA LEU A 127 10.08 8.52 -11.56
C LEU A 127 9.14 7.78 -10.60
N GLY A 128 9.25 6.46 -10.51
CA GLY A 128 8.47 5.64 -9.58
C GLY A 128 8.84 5.92 -8.13
N HIS A 129 10.12 6.15 -7.85
CA HIS A 129 10.57 6.49 -6.51
C HIS A 129 10.03 7.86 -6.05
N VAL A 130 10.14 8.90 -6.88
CA VAL A 130 9.62 10.24 -6.56
C VAL A 130 8.12 10.21 -6.31
N LEU A 131 7.35 9.56 -7.19
CA LEU A 131 5.91 9.41 -7.01
C LEU A 131 5.58 8.65 -5.72
N SER A 132 6.26 7.54 -5.44
CA SER A 132 6.01 6.71 -4.25
C SER A 132 6.27 7.49 -2.95
N VAL A 133 7.40 8.18 -2.85
CA VAL A 133 7.72 8.98 -1.66
C VAL A 133 6.73 10.13 -1.49
N ALA A 134 6.39 10.83 -2.58
CA ALA A 134 5.41 11.92 -2.54
C ALA A 134 4.01 11.43 -2.14
N ALA A 135 3.57 10.27 -2.65
CA ALA A 135 2.29 9.66 -2.28
C ALA A 135 2.25 9.23 -0.82
N LEU A 136 3.32 8.61 -0.30
CA LEU A 136 3.40 8.23 1.10
C LEU A 136 3.41 9.46 2.01
N ALA A 137 4.17 10.50 1.66
CA ALA A 137 4.18 11.76 2.40
C ALA A 137 2.79 12.42 2.42
N LEU A 138 2.13 12.50 1.26
CA LEU A 138 0.77 13.03 1.13
C LEU A 138 -0.22 12.21 1.94
N LEU A 139 -0.16 10.87 1.85
CA LEU A 139 -1.02 9.96 2.60
C LEU A 139 -0.89 10.23 4.11
N MET A 140 0.34 10.30 4.64
CA MET A 140 0.57 10.62 6.05
C MET A 140 0.05 12.01 6.43
N ALA A 141 0.23 13.02 5.56
CA ALA A 141 -0.26 14.38 5.78
C ALA A 141 -1.79 14.46 5.90
N THR A 142 -2.54 13.52 5.29
CA THR A 142 -4.00 13.45 5.43
C THR A 142 -4.50 12.75 6.70
N GLY A 143 -3.62 12.44 7.66
CA GLY A 143 -4.00 11.78 8.90
C GLY A 143 -4.27 10.28 8.72
N PHE A 144 -3.51 9.60 7.85
CA PHE A 144 -3.70 8.18 7.53
C PHE A 144 -3.75 7.25 8.75
N HIS A 145 -3.01 7.54 9.82
CA HIS A 145 -3.03 6.74 11.05
C HIS A 145 -4.46 6.63 11.64
N VAL A 146 -5.27 7.69 11.56
CA VAL A 146 -6.67 7.67 12.02
C VAL A 146 -7.53 6.88 11.05
N LYS A 147 -7.38 7.09 9.73
CA LYS A 147 -8.12 6.35 8.70
C LYS A 147 -7.81 4.85 8.76
N ALA A 148 -6.56 4.48 8.99
CA ALA A 148 -6.11 3.10 9.17
C ALA A 148 -6.70 2.46 10.42
N ALA A 149 -6.82 3.21 11.53
CA ALA A 149 -7.52 2.73 12.73
C ALA A 149 -8.99 2.43 12.41
N GLY A 150 -9.69 3.34 11.72
CA GLY A 150 -11.07 3.13 11.28
C GLY A 150 -11.24 1.91 10.38
N TYR A 151 -10.36 1.74 9.40
CA TYR A 151 -10.32 0.57 8.52
C TYR A 151 -10.11 -0.75 9.30
N LEU A 152 -9.20 -0.76 10.27
CA LEU A 152 -8.95 -1.94 11.11
C LEU A 152 -10.14 -2.24 12.04
N ILE A 153 -10.84 -1.24 12.54
CA ILE A 153 -12.08 -1.43 13.31
C ILE A 153 -13.16 -2.07 12.42
N LEU A 154 -13.41 -1.50 11.23
CA LEU A 154 -14.39 -2.04 10.26
C LEU A 154 -14.04 -3.47 9.82
N SER A 155 -12.76 -3.85 9.86
CA SER A 155 -12.33 -5.20 9.50
C SER A 155 -12.92 -6.29 10.39
N TYR A 156 -13.31 -5.99 11.64
CA TYR A 156 -13.90 -6.98 12.54
C TYR A 156 -15.32 -7.37 12.13
N ASP A 157 -16.03 -6.53 11.38
CA ASP A 157 -17.35 -6.84 10.82
C ASP A 157 -17.24 -7.76 9.59
N ILE A 158 -16.15 -7.62 8.83
CA ILE A 158 -15.92 -8.36 7.57
C ILE A 158 -15.19 -9.67 7.83
N LEU A 159 -14.20 -9.65 8.72
CA LEU A 159 -13.37 -10.77 9.13
C LEU A 159 -13.56 -10.99 10.65
N PRO A 160 -14.57 -11.78 11.05
CA PRO A 160 -14.87 -12.03 12.44
C PRO A 160 -13.66 -12.61 13.20
N PRO A 161 -13.48 -12.24 14.48
CA PRO A 161 -12.33 -12.68 15.26
C PRO A 161 -12.34 -14.20 15.46
N LEU A 162 -11.17 -14.81 15.46
CA LEU A 162 -10.96 -16.27 15.56
C LEU A 162 -11.61 -17.11 14.46
N ALA A 163 -12.23 -16.51 13.43
CA ALA A 163 -12.72 -17.22 12.27
C ALA A 163 -11.66 -17.24 11.18
N LEU A 164 -11.46 -18.40 10.53
CA LEU A 164 -10.68 -18.43 9.31
C LEU A 164 -11.52 -17.80 8.19
N PRO A 165 -10.98 -16.84 7.42
CA PRO A 165 -11.68 -16.29 6.27
C PRO A 165 -11.95 -17.39 5.24
N ASP A 166 -13.09 -17.33 4.57
CA ASP A 166 -13.38 -18.22 3.44
C ASP A 166 -12.35 -17.99 2.31
N PRO A 167 -11.55 -19.00 1.93
CA PRO A 167 -10.56 -18.87 0.86
C PRO A 167 -11.16 -18.41 -0.48
N ALA A 168 -12.40 -18.80 -0.79
CA ALA A 168 -13.07 -18.42 -2.04
C ALA A 168 -13.36 -16.92 -2.08
N ILE A 169 -13.85 -16.36 -0.97
CA ILE A 169 -14.11 -14.93 -0.82
C ILE A 169 -12.79 -14.15 -0.88
N LEU A 170 -11.76 -14.60 -0.15
CA LEU A 170 -10.45 -13.95 -0.20
C LEU A 170 -9.87 -13.93 -1.62
N ALA A 171 -9.98 -15.04 -2.36
CA ALA A 171 -9.50 -15.12 -3.74
C ALA A 171 -10.30 -14.22 -4.69
N GLN A 172 -11.61 -14.10 -4.50
CA GLN A 172 -12.44 -13.20 -5.30
C GLN A 172 -12.07 -11.74 -5.06
N VAL A 173 -12.01 -11.32 -3.80
CA VAL A 173 -11.66 -9.95 -3.39
C VAL A 173 -10.25 -9.60 -3.85
N SER A 174 -9.27 -10.49 -3.61
CA SER A 174 -7.88 -10.26 -4.01
C SER A 174 -7.74 -10.06 -5.53
N ARG A 175 -8.44 -10.87 -6.34
CA ARG A 175 -8.42 -10.73 -7.80
C ARG A 175 -9.00 -9.39 -8.25
N ALA A 176 -10.10 -8.96 -7.63
CA ALA A 176 -10.71 -7.66 -7.93
C ALA A 176 -9.74 -6.52 -7.59
N GLU A 177 -9.13 -6.54 -6.39
CA GLU A 177 -8.20 -5.49 -5.98
C GLU A 177 -6.91 -5.47 -6.80
N VAL A 178 -6.35 -6.62 -7.15
CA VAL A 178 -5.21 -6.69 -8.07
C VAL A 178 -5.57 -6.10 -9.44
N SER A 179 -6.75 -6.43 -9.98
CA SER A 179 -7.23 -5.87 -11.24
C SER A 179 -7.39 -4.34 -11.16
N ARG A 180 -7.98 -3.82 -10.08
CA ARG A 180 -8.11 -2.38 -9.83
C ARG A 180 -6.75 -1.70 -9.73
N ALA A 181 -5.79 -2.32 -9.03
CA ALA A 181 -4.43 -1.79 -8.88
C ALA A 181 -3.71 -1.69 -10.23
N PHE A 182 -3.79 -2.73 -11.08
CA PHE A 182 -3.23 -2.66 -12.45
C PHE A 182 -3.93 -1.62 -13.31
N ALA A 183 -5.27 -1.55 -13.27
CA ALA A 183 -6.02 -0.54 -14.01
C ALA A 183 -5.64 0.89 -13.58
N LEU A 184 -5.47 1.11 -12.28
CA LEU A 184 -4.97 2.37 -11.73
C LEU A 184 -3.54 2.64 -12.22
N ALA A 185 -2.65 1.65 -12.19
CA ALA A 185 -1.27 1.79 -12.67
C ALA A 185 -1.21 2.23 -14.13
N PHE A 186 -1.98 1.58 -15.01
CA PHE A 186 -2.08 1.95 -16.43
C PHE A 186 -2.66 3.36 -16.61
N SER A 187 -3.70 3.70 -15.86
CA SER A 187 -4.34 5.02 -15.93
C SER A 187 -3.38 6.13 -15.51
N LEU A 188 -2.59 5.91 -14.45
CA LEU A 188 -1.59 6.85 -13.98
C LEU A 188 -0.39 6.97 -14.95
N ALA A 189 -0.03 5.88 -15.64
CA ALA A 189 1.06 5.89 -16.63
C ALA A 189 0.65 6.45 -18.00
N ALA A 190 -0.65 6.50 -18.30
CA ALA A 190 -1.20 6.94 -19.59
C ALA A 190 -0.58 8.22 -20.18
N PRO A 191 -0.43 9.35 -19.44
CA PRO A 191 0.14 10.56 -20.01
C PRO A 191 1.57 10.37 -20.53
N PHE A 192 2.39 9.56 -19.85
CA PHE A 192 3.76 9.27 -20.27
C PHE A 192 3.83 8.33 -21.48
N VAL A 193 2.94 7.33 -21.51
CA VAL A 193 2.82 6.41 -22.65
C VAL A 193 2.38 7.17 -23.90
N ILE A 194 1.41 8.08 -23.79
CA ILE A 194 0.96 8.94 -24.90
C ILE A 194 2.10 9.83 -25.38
N LEU A 195 2.83 10.49 -24.47
CA LEU A 195 3.99 11.31 -24.82
C LEU A 195 5.02 10.49 -25.60
N SER A 196 5.37 9.30 -25.11
CA SER A 196 6.32 8.40 -25.76
C SER A 196 5.85 7.95 -27.13
N ALA A 197 4.58 7.58 -27.28
CA ALA A 197 4.01 7.15 -28.55
C ALA A 197 4.08 8.28 -29.60
N LEU A 198 3.69 9.51 -29.23
CA LEU A 198 3.75 10.68 -30.10
C LEU A 198 5.20 11.02 -30.49
N TYR A 199 6.12 10.93 -29.54
CA TYR A 199 7.54 11.15 -29.78
C TYR A 199 8.13 10.11 -30.74
N ASN A 200 7.88 8.81 -30.51
CA ASN A 200 8.38 7.74 -31.37
C ASN A 200 7.81 7.83 -32.79
N LEU A 201 6.54 8.20 -32.92
CA LEU A 201 5.91 8.44 -34.22
C LEU A 201 6.59 9.60 -34.95
N THR A 202 6.85 10.71 -34.24
CA THR A 202 7.50 11.90 -34.79
C THR A 202 8.94 11.59 -35.20
N LEU A 203 9.71 10.87 -34.38
CA LEU A 203 11.04 10.40 -34.76
C LEU A 203 11.01 9.48 -35.99
N GLY A 204 10.01 8.61 -36.11
CA GLY A 204 9.84 7.75 -37.28
C GLY A 204 9.72 8.57 -38.57
N PHE A 205 8.94 9.64 -38.55
CA PHE A 205 8.83 10.57 -39.68
C PHE A 205 10.14 11.32 -39.95
N ILE A 206 10.83 11.80 -38.91
CA ILE A 206 12.12 12.51 -39.04
C ILE A 206 13.20 11.59 -39.62
N ASN A 207 13.32 10.35 -39.11
CA ASN A 207 14.27 9.34 -39.61
C ASN A 207 14.05 9.04 -41.09
N LYS A 208 12.79 9.01 -41.54
CA LYS A 208 12.47 8.82 -42.96
C LYS A 208 12.87 10.03 -43.81
N ALA A 209 12.70 11.25 -43.29
CA ALA A 209 13.00 12.48 -44.02
C ALA A 209 14.49 12.82 -44.04
N MET A 210 15.23 12.52 -42.96
CA MET A 210 16.65 12.83 -42.79
C MET A 210 17.41 11.62 -42.23
N PRO A 211 17.68 10.57 -43.05
CA PRO A 211 18.28 9.32 -42.59
C PRO A 211 19.73 9.44 -42.09
N GLN A 212 20.42 10.51 -42.49
CA GLN A 212 21.83 10.74 -42.13
C GLN A 212 22.02 11.46 -40.80
N LEU A 213 20.95 12.02 -40.21
CA LEU A 213 21.02 12.53 -38.84
C LEU A 213 20.97 11.34 -37.88
N MET A 214 21.89 11.29 -36.93
CA MET A 214 21.77 10.38 -35.79
C MET A 214 20.69 10.92 -34.85
N VAL A 215 19.43 10.76 -35.26
CA VAL A 215 18.22 11.25 -34.58
C VAL A 215 18.14 10.78 -33.12
N ALA A 216 18.82 9.68 -32.79
CA ALA A 216 19.00 9.21 -31.42
C ALA A 216 19.68 10.26 -30.50
N PHE A 217 20.65 11.03 -30.99
CA PHE A 217 21.37 12.03 -30.18
C PHE A 217 20.56 13.29 -29.89
N VAL A 218 19.63 13.67 -30.79
CA VAL A 218 18.73 14.81 -30.58
C VAL A 218 17.47 14.38 -29.81
N GLY A 219 16.99 13.17 -30.08
CA GLY A 219 15.77 12.67 -29.48
C GLY A 219 15.88 12.43 -27.97
N ALA A 220 16.95 11.77 -27.52
CA ALA A 220 17.10 11.39 -26.11
C ALA A 220 17.01 12.58 -25.13
N PRO A 221 17.67 13.73 -25.36
CA PRO A 221 17.48 14.93 -24.54
C PRO A 221 16.04 15.47 -24.57
N VAL A 222 15.39 15.45 -25.73
CA VAL A 222 14.03 15.99 -25.91
C VAL A 222 12.99 15.17 -25.15
N ILE A 223 13.01 13.84 -25.28
CA ILE A 223 12.05 12.99 -24.55
C ILE A 223 12.31 13.02 -23.04
N THR A 224 13.58 13.07 -22.62
CA THR A 224 13.93 13.15 -21.20
C THR A 224 13.42 14.44 -20.58
N PHE A 225 13.69 15.59 -21.23
CA PHE A 225 13.18 16.87 -20.77
C PHE A 225 11.65 16.91 -20.80
N GLY A 226 11.04 16.41 -21.87
CA GLY A 226 9.58 16.32 -22.01
C GLY A 226 8.95 15.47 -20.91
N ALA A 227 9.57 14.35 -20.53
CA ALA A 227 9.10 13.48 -19.45
C ALA A 227 9.18 14.15 -18.07
N VAL A 228 10.28 14.86 -17.78
CA VAL A 228 10.45 15.59 -16.52
C VAL A 228 9.47 16.77 -16.44
N ALA A 229 9.31 17.53 -17.53
CA ALA A 229 8.36 18.63 -17.61
C ALA A 229 6.91 18.13 -17.47
N LEU A 230 6.57 17.04 -18.14
CA LEU A 230 5.27 16.39 -18.00
C LEU A 230 5.05 15.93 -16.56
N MET A 231 6.02 15.26 -15.94
CA MET A 231 5.95 14.82 -14.55
C MET A 231 5.70 15.99 -13.61
N ALA A 232 6.43 17.10 -13.75
CA ALA A 232 6.21 18.29 -12.93
C ALA A 232 4.79 18.85 -13.05
N LEU A 233 4.19 18.77 -14.24
CA LEU A 233 2.83 19.23 -14.51
C LEU A 233 1.75 18.28 -13.97
N VAL A 234 1.92 16.95 -14.19
CA VAL A 234 0.88 15.96 -13.89
C VAL A 234 1.02 15.30 -12.52
N ALA A 235 2.17 15.38 -11.85
CA ALA A 235 2.37 14.74 -10.55
C ALA A 235 1.28 15.12 -9.52
N PRO A 236 0.86 16.39 -9.36
CA PRO A 236 -0.21 16.74 -8.42
C PRO A 236 -1.53 16.04 -8.74
N THR A 237 -1.91 15.94 -10.01
CA THR A 237 -3.17 15.29 -10.42
C THR A 237 -3.09 13.77 -10.27
N LEU A 238 -1.97 13.15 -10.62
CA LEU A 238 -1.73 11.72 -10.41
C LEU A 238 -1.83 11.34 -8.93
N LEU A 239 -1.20 12.12 -8.05
CA LEU A 239 -1.23 11.89 -6.61
C LEU A 239 -2.63 12.13 -6.02
N ALA A 240 -3.37 13.13 -6.50
CA ALA A 240 -4.74 13.38 -6.08
C ALA A 240 -5.68 12.23 -6.49
N VAL A 241 -5.57 11.72 -7.72
CA VAL A 241 -6.36 10.57 -8.19
C VAL A 241 -6.02 9.32 -7.36
N TRP A 242 -4.73 9.06 -7.15
CA TRP A 242 -4.28 7.94 -6.32
C TRP A 242 -4.83 8.03 -4.88
N LEU A 243 -4.72 9.19 -4.25
CA LEU A 243 -5.19 9.41 -2.88
C LEU A 243 -6.71 9.22 -2.78
N ALA A 244 -7.48 9.73 -3.76
CA ALA A 244 -8.92 9.54 -3.80
C ALA A 244 -9.31 8.06 -3.85
N GLN A 245 -8.57 7.24 -4.60
CA GLN A 245 -8.81 5.79 -4.67
C GLN A 245 -8.48 5.08 -3.35
N VAL A 246 -7.40 5.49 -2.67
CA VAL A 246 -7.06 4.98 -1.33
C VAL A 246 -8.14 5.35 -0.31
N ASP A 247 -8.58 6.61 -0.30
CA ASP A 247 -9.60 7.09 0.63
C ASP A 247 -10.95 6.40 0.39
N HIS A 248 -11.33 6.18 -0.87
CA HIS A 248 -12.52 5.42 -1.22
C HIS A 248 -12.45 4.00 -0.64
N PHE A 249 -11.33 3.29 -0.86
CA PHE A 249 -11.12 1.94 -0.33
C PHE A 249 -11.15 1.88 1.19
N LEU A 250 -10.55 2.85 1.88
CA LEU A 250 -10.55 2.91 3.35
C LEU A 250 -11.97 3.13 3.92
N SER A 251 -12.81 3.89 3.22
CA SER A 251 -14.18 4.21 3.66
C SER A 251 -15.19 3.07 3.42
N ALA A 252 -15.00 2.31 2.35
CA ALA A 252 -15.90 1.23 1.95
C ALA A 252 -15.08 0.02 1.45
N PRO A 253 -14.39 -0.69 2.35
CA PRO A 253 -13.52 -1.78 1.95
C PRO A 253 -14.31 -2.91 1.28
N PHE A 254 -13.78 -3.40 0.16
CA PHE A 254 -14.30 -4.55 -0.59
C PHE A 254 -15.69 -4.38 -1.22
N ARG A 255 -16.13 -3.14 -1.47
CA ARG A 255 -17.34 -2.82 -2.24
C ARG A 255 -17.04 -2.23 -3.62
#